data_AF-A0A2N3V182-F1
#
_entry.id   AF-A0A2N3V182-F1
#
_cell.length_a   1.000
_cell.length_b   1.000
_cell.length_c   1.000
_cell.angle_alpha   90.00
_cell.angle_beta   90.00
_cell.angle_gamma   90.00
#
_symmetry.space_group_name_H-M   'P 1'
#
loop_
_entity.id
_entity.type
_entity.pdbx_description
1 polymer ?
#
loop_
_entity_poly.entity_id
_entity_poly.type
_entity_poly.pdbx_seq_one_letter_code
_entity_poly.pdbx_strand_id
1 'polypeptide(L)'
;MRSEPPAPVSFYLVDASGSSPFSNPSTGLHPDSVQLILDGEPFNYLFTGTDEKVNHLIFETYPVIYTKSRVRMLLQISSHNTDTLDIAYTVNRGKCYTDYTYSGFYFNGKELKRQPETGYLQLQVL
;
A
#
# COMPACT_ATOMS: atom_id res chain seq x y z
N MET A 1 6.68 -19.23 -19.47
CA MET A 1 7.56 -18.51 -18.53
C MET A 1 6.67 -17.71 -17.60
N ARG A 2 6.88 -17.80 -16.29
CA ARG A 2 6.13 -17.00 -15.30
C ARG A 2 6.46 -15.53 -15.56
N SER A 3 5.45 -14.67 -15.66
CA SER A 3 5.68 -13.23 -15.62
C SER A 3 6.28 -12.87 -14.27
N GLU A 4 7.34 -12.08 -14.25
CA GLU A 4 7.83 -11.53 -12.99
C GLU A 4 6.72 -10.68 -12.37
N PRO A 5 6.40 -10.86 -11.08
CA PRO A 5 5.48 -9.97 -10.41
C PRO A 5 6.07 -8.55 -10.42
N PRO A 6 5.25 -7.50 -10.62
CA PRO A 6 5.73 -6.14 -10.47
C PRO A 6 6.30 -5.94 -9.06
N ALA A 7 7.20 -4.96 -8.94
CA ALA A 7 7.81 -4.56 -7.68
C ALA A 7 6.74 -4.36 -6.59
N PRO A 8 7.09 -4.56 -5.30
CA PRO A 8 6.14 -4.32 -4.21
C PRO A 8 5.61 -2.89 -4.26
N VAL A 9 4.40 -2.72 -3.73
CA VAL A 9 3.88 -1.41 -3.38
C VAL A 9 4.36 -1.10 -1.98
N SER A 10 5.39 -0.25 -1.91
CA SER A 10 5.95 0.24 -0.65
C SER A 10 5.24 1.53 -0.24
N PHE A 11 4.79 1.61 1.00
CA PHE A 11 4.05 2.74 1.54
C PHE A 11 4.35 2.99 3.01
N TYR A 12 4.02 4.18 3.49
CA TYR A 12 4.06 4.51 4.91
C TYR A 12 2.83 5.34 5.30
N LEU A 13 2.54 5.36 6.59
CA LEU A 13 1.36 6.00 7.14
C LEU A 13 1.74 7.31 7.84
N VAL A 14 0.91 8.33 7.64
CA VAL A 14 1.02 9.62 8.32
C VAL A 14 -0.32 10.07 8.86
N ASP A 15 -0.31 10.80 9.96
CA ASP A 15 -1.48 11.53 10.45
C ASP A 15 -1.69 12.85 9.66
N ALA A 16 -2.68 13.63 10.07
CA ALA A 16 -2.97 14.93 9.47
C ALA A 16 -1.84 15.98 9.61
N SER A 17 -0.89 15.78 10.52
CA SER A 17 0.30 16.62 10.67
C SER A 17 1.48 16.17 9.80
N GLY A 18 1.36 15.01 9.14
CA GLY A 18 2.46 14.38 8.40
C GLY A 18 3.36 13.49 9.28
N SER A 19 3.02 13.28 10.55
CA SER A 19 3.84 12.49 11.48
C SER A 19 3.43 11.01 11.45
N SER A 20 4.34 10.12 11.85
CA SER A 20 4.02 8.69 11.98
C SER A 20 2.93 8.50 13.06
N PRO A 21 1.80 7.85 12.76
CA PRO A 21 0.72 7.64 13.74
C PRO A 21 1.15 6.74 14.91
N PHE A 22 2.26 6.01 14.75
CA PHE A 22 2.86 5.11 15.74
C PHE A 22 3.86 5.79 16.68
N SER A 23 4.21 7.05 16.41
CA SER A 23 5.21 7.78 17.20
C SER A 23 4.70 8.22 18.57
N ASN A 24 3.38 8.34 18.75
CA ASN A 24 2.77 8.79 19.98
C ASN A 24 2.18 7.60 20.76
N PRO A 25 2.76 7.19 21.90
CA PRO A 25 2.25 6.06 22.69
C PRO A 25 0.83 6.26 23.22
N SER A 26 0.36 7.50 23.33
CA SER A 26 -0.98 7.82 23.84
C SER A 26 -2.11 7.52 22.85
N THR A 27 -1.82 7.28 21.57
CA THR A 27 -2.83 6.91 20.56
C THR A 27 -3.25 5.46 20.66
N GLY A 28 -2.46 4.61 21.34
CA GLY A 28 -2.71 3.17 21.44
C GLY A 28 -2.51 2.42 20.12
N LEU A 29 -1.93 3.06 19.10
CA LEU A 29 -1.68 2.45 17.79
C LEU A 29 -0.31 1.75 17.79
N HIS A 30 -0.33 0.44 17.56
CA HIS A 30 0.87 -0.35 17.32
C HIS A 30 1.01 -0.68 15.83
N PRO A 31 2.23 -0.77 15.26
CA PRO A 31 2.40 -1.18 13.85
C PRO A 31 1.73 -2.51 13.50
N ASP A 32 1.64 -3.43 14.47
CA ASP A 32 0.95 -4.73 14.31
C ASP A 32 -0.59 -4.60 14.25
N SER A 33 -1.14 -3.41 14.52
CA SER A 33 -2.58 -3.15 14.40
C SER A 33 -3.00 -2.93 12.95
N VAL A 34 -2.04 -2.75 12.04
CA VAL A 34 -2.32 -2.57 10.60
C VAL A 34 -2.81 -3.88 10.02
N GLN A 35 -3.96 -3.83 9.34
CA GLN A 35 -4.50 -4.94 8.57
C GLN A 35 -4.77 -4.47 7.15
N LEU A 36 -4.35 -5.29 6.18
CA LEU A 36 -4.77 -5.15 4.80
C LEU A 36 -5.81 -6.23 4.50
N ILE A 37 -6.89 -5.86 3.83
CA ILE A 37 -7.94 -6.78 3.39
C ILE A 37 -8.08 -6.62 1.88
N LEU A 38 -8.04 -7.72 1.14
CA LEU A 38 -8.17 -7.74 -0.30
C LEU A 38 -9.28 -8.71 -0.69
N ASP A 39 -10.26 -8.23 -1.45
CA ASP A 39 -11.44 -9.01 -1.84
C ASP A 39 -12.21 -9.65 -0.65
N GLY A 40 -12.18 -9.00 0.52
CA GLY A 40 -12.85 -9.46 1.74
C GLY A 40 -12.04 -10.43 2.59
N GLU A 41 -10.84 -10.82 2.14
CA GLU A 41 -9.94 -11.72 2.86
C GLU A 41 -8.74 -10.97 3.43
N PRO A 42 -8.21 -11.36 4.61
CA PRO A 42 -6.95 -10.82 5.12
C PRO A 42 -5.83 -10.97 4.08
N PHE A 43 -5.08 -9.90 3.86
CA PHE A 43 -4.00 -9.83 2.89
C PHE A 43 -2.68 -9.54 3.59
N ASN A 44 -1.64 -10.28 3.21
CA ASN A 44 -0.33 -10.14 3.83
C ASN A 44 0.38 -8.87 3.34
N TYR A 45 1.12 -8.25 4.25
CA TYR A 45 2.15 -7.27 3.96
C TYR A 45 3.44 -7.68 4.68
N LEU A 46 4.56 -7.13 4.22
CA LEU A 46 5.84 -7.22 4.87
C LEU A 46 6.12 -5.92 5.60
N PHE A 47 6.58 -6.04 6.84
CA PHE A 47 7.17 -4.94 7.58
C PHE A 47 8.66 -4.87 7.23
N THR A 48 9.08 -3.79 6.57
CA THR A 48 10.46 -3.65 6.06
C THR A 48 11.37 -2.87 6.99
N GLY A 49 10.83 -2.23 8.03
CA GLY A 49 11.56 -1.42 9.01
C GLY A 49 11.33 0.08 8.85
N THR A 50 12.23 0.89 9.41
CA THR A 50 12.21 2.36 9.29
C THR A 50 13.15 2.80 8.17
N ASP A 51 12.70 3.68 7.28
CA ASP A 51 13.58 4.34 6.31
C ASP A 51 14.14 5.65 6.91
N GLU A 52 15.46 5.84 6.85
CA GLU A 52 16.16 6.97 7.47
C GLU A 52 15.88 8.33 6.78
N LYS A 53 15.49 8.34 5.50
CA LYS A 53 15.23 9.57 4.76
C LYS A 53 13.88 10.18 5.14
N VAL A 54 12.88 9.34 5.34
CA VAL A 54 11.53 9.77 5.71
C VAL A 54 11.28 9.65 7.21
N ASN A 55 12.06 8.84 7.94
CA ASN A 55 11.86 8.53 9.35
C ASN A 55 10.47 7.95 9.66
N HIS A 56 9.98 7.09 8.77
CA HIS A 56 8.69 6.39 8.90
C HIS A 56 8.87 4.88 8.76
N LEU A 57 7.94 4.15 9.35
CA LEU A 57 7.79 2.71 9.15
C LEU A 57 7.30 2.43 7.73
N ILE A 58 8.02 1.55 7.04
CA ILE A 58 7.71 1.16 5.67
C ILE A 58 7.01 -0.20 5.67
N PHE A 59 5.94 -0.25 4.90
CA PHE A 59 5.12 -1.43 4.66
C PHE A 59 5.18 -1.78 3.18
N GLU A 60 5.31 -3.06 2.88
CA GLU A 60 5.34 -3.54 1.50
C GLU A 60 4.25 -4.58 1.27
N THR A 61 3.53 -4.44 0.16
CA THR A 61 2.50 -5.39 -0.24
C THR A 61 2.68 -5.79 -1.70
N TYR A 62 2.27 -7.02 -2.03
CA TYR A 62 2.29 -7.57 -3.38
C TYR A 62 0.86 -7.78 -3.88
N PRO A 63 0.10 -6.70 -4.16
CA PRO A 63 -1.35 -6.76 -4.41
C PRO A 63 -1.73 -7.35 -5.77
N VAL A 64 -0.77 -8.00 -6.44
CA VAL A 64 -0.92 -8.53 -7.78
C VAL A 64 -1.79 -9.78 -7.74
N ILE A 65 -3.06 -9.59 -8.01
CA ILE A 65 -3.96 -10.69 -8.36
C ILE A 65 -3.89 -10.84 -9.88
N TYR A 66 -3.32 -11.97 -10.32
CA TYR A 66 -3.17 -12.37 -11.72
C TYR A 66 -4.52 -12.45 -12.43
N THR A 67 -5.11 -11.33 -12.85
CA THR A 67 -6.25 -11.18 -13.80
C THR A 67 -6.93 -9.82 -13.74
N LYS A 68 -6.78 -9.04 -12.66
CA LYS A 68 -7.51 -7.77 -12.48
C LYS A 68 -6.69 -6.58 -12.98
N SER A 69 -7.33 -5.64 -13.67
CA SER A 69 -6.75 -4.33 -14.04
C SER A 69 -6.85 -3.29 -12.91
N ARG A 70 -7.64 -3.58 -11.87
CA ARG A 70 -7.77 -2.78 -10.67
C ARG A 70 -8.04 -3.67 -9.47
N VAL A 71 -7.38 -3.38 -8.36
CA VAL A 71 -7.64 -4.01 -7.06
C VAL A 71 -7.90 -2.93 -6.02
N ARG A 72 -8.75 -3.25 -5.03
CA ARG A 72 -9.01 -2.41 -3.87
C ARG A 72 -8.56 -3.16 -2.63
N MET A 73 -7.59 -2.59 -1.93
CA MET A 73 -7.26 -3.01 -0.58
C MET A 73 -7.98 -2.11 0.42
N LEU A 74 -8.47 -2.70 1.48
CA LEU A 74 -8.93 -1.98 2.66
C LEU A 74 -7.77 -1.93 3.65
N LEU A 75 -7.46 -0.74 4.14
CA LEU A 75 -6.49 -0.52 5.20
C LEU A 75 -7.26 -0.28 6.49
N GLN A 76 -7.07 -1.16 7.46
CA GLN A 76 -7.68 -1.05 8.77
C GLN A 76 -6.60 -0.87 9.83
N ILE A 77 -6.71 0.21 10.60
CA ILE A 77 -5.76 0.55 11.68
C ILE A 77 -6.47 0.49 13.04
N SER A 78 -7.80 0.68 13.04
CA SER A 78 -8.66 0.54 14.20
C SER A 78 -9.98 -0.13 13.81
N SER A 79 -10.78 -0.54 14.79
CA SER A 79 -12.13 -1.10 14.56
C SER A 79 -13.13 -0.11 13.97
N HIS A 80 -12.81 1.18 13.93
CA HIS A 80 -13.76 2.24 13.57
C HIS A 80 -13.49 2.86 12.20
N ASN A 81 -12.24 2.79 11.71
CA ASN A 81 -11.83 3.42 10.47
C ASN A 81 -11.33 2.36 9.49
N THR A 82 -11.78 2.46 8.25
CA THR A 82 -11.30 1.65 7.13
C THR A 82 -11.04 2.57 5.95
N ASP A 83 -9.76 2.74 5.63
CA ASP A 83 -9.32 3.47 4.46
C ASP A 83 -9.26 2.54 3.25
N THR A 84 -9.21 3.12 2.05
CA THR A 84 -9.13 2.37 0.79
C THR A 84 -7.85 2.72 0.05
N LEU A 85 -7.11 1.70 -0.39
CA LEU A 85 -5.99 1.81 -1.32
C LEU A 85 -6.35 1.07 -2.62
N ASP A 86 -6.73 1.83 -3.63
CA ASP A 86 -6.98 1.33 -4.98
C ASP A 86 -5.70 1.35 -5.80
N ILE A 87 -5.43 0.26 -6.51
CA ILE A 87 -4.24 0.10 -7.35
C ILE A 87 -4.71 -0.30 -8.74
N ALA A 88 -4.27 0.47 -9.74
CA ALA A 88 -4.56 0.23 -11.14
C ALA A 88 -3.32 -0.31 -11.86
N TYR A 89 -3.57 -1.21 -12.82
CA TYR A 89 -2.56 -1.86 -13.64
C TYR A 89 -2.87 -1.70 -15.13
N THR A 90 -1.83 -1.46 -15.91
CA THR A 90 -1.82 -1.78 -17.33
C THR A 90 -1.44 -3.24 -17.47
N VAL A 91 -2.29 -4.03 -18.16
CA VAL A 91 -2.09 -5.47 -18.37
C VAL A 91 -1.72 -5.71 -19.82
N ASN A 92 -0.47 -6.10 -20.07
CA ASN A 92 0.06 -6.37 -21.40
C ASN A 92 0.15 -7.89 -21.61
N ARG A 93 -0.75 -8.45 -22.43
CA ARG A 93 -0.80 -9.90 -22.70
C ARG A 93 0.00 -10.23 -23.96
N GLY A 94 1.15 -10.87 -23.79
CA GLY A 94 1.93 -11.47 -24.87
C GLY A 94 1.52 -12.91 -25.14
N LYS A 95 2.10 -13.52 -26.18
CA LYS A 95 1.82 -14.94 -26.53
C LYS A 95 2.23 -15.93 -25.44
N CYS A 96 3.24 -15.60 -24.64
CA CYS A 96 3.83 -16.50 -23.64
C CYS A 96 4.07 -15.86 -22.26
N TYR A 97 3.56 -14.64 -22.05
CA TYR A 97 3.75 -13.86 -20.82
C TYR A 97 2.59 -12.87 -20.60
N THR A 98 2.36 -12.45 -19.37
CA THR A 98 1.47 -11.32 -19.03
C THR A 98 2.25 -10.34 -18.19
N ASP A 99 2.47 -9.14 -18.70
CA ASP A 99 3.16 -8.08 -17.97
C ASP A 99 2.16 -7.16 -17.27
N TYR A 100 2.51 -6.72 -16.06
CA TYR A 100 1.69 -5.87 -15.21
C TYR A 100 2.49 -4.65 -14.81
N THR A 101 2.09 -3.48 -15.30
CA THR A 101 2.70 -2.21 -14.91
C THR A 101 1.71 -1.40 -14.08
N TYR A 102 2.14 -0.84 -12.96
CA TYR A 102 1.31 0.08 -12.19
C TYR A 102 0.98 1.31 -13.03
N SER A 103 -0.31 1.62 -13.17
CA SER A 103 -0.79 2.78 -13.92
C SER A 103 -1.38 3.87 -13.02
N GLY A 104 -1.72 3.55 -11.77
CA GLY A 104 -2.22 4.53 -10.83
C GLY A 104 -2.42 3.96 -9.42
N PHE A 105 -2.35 4.86 -8.45
CA PHE A 105 -2.62 4.59 -7.04
C PHE A 105 -3.63 5.61 -6.54
N TYR A 106 -4.63 5.17 -5.77
CA TYR A 106 -5.60 6.08 -5.17
C TYR A 106 -5.84 5.70 -3.72
N PHE A 107 -5.84 6.70 -2.84
CA PHE A 107 -6.14 6.52 -1.43
C PHE A 107 -7.37 7.33 -1.06
N ASN A 108 -8.39 6.66 -0.51
CA ASN A 108 -9.70 7.26 -0.23
C ASN A 108 -10.27 8.04 -1.42
N GLY A 109 -10.13 7.47 -2.61
CA GLY A 109 -10.61 8.05 -3.88
C GLY A 109 -9.75 9.17 -4.46
N LYS A 110 -8.69 9.62 -3.77
CA LYS A 110 -7.75 10.65 -4.26
C LYS A 110 -6.53 10.00 -4.89
N GLU A 111 -6.10 10.52 -6.04
CA GLU A 111 -4.90 10.03 -6.71
C GLU A 111 -3.66 10.28 -5.83
N LEU A 112 -2.84 9.24 -5.68
CA LEU A 112 -1.56 9.29 -5.03
C LEU A 112 -0.43 9.18 -6.05
N LYS A 113 0.61 9.96 -5.81
CA LYS A 113 1.89 9.85 -6.52
C LYS A 113 2.93 9.29 -5.57
N ARG A 114 3.83 8.47 -6.12
CA ARG A 114 5.02 8.04 -5.39
C ARG A 114 5.89 9.25 -5.10
N GLN A 115 6.48 9.28 -3.91
CA GLN A 115 7.43 10.31 -3.55
C GLN A 115 8.66 10.23 -4.47
N PRO A 116 9.11 11.35 -5.07
CA PRO A 116 10.19 11.31 -6.05
C PRO A 116 11.52 10.74 -5.51
N GLU A 117 11.80 10.96 -4.23
CA GLU A 117 13.10 10.62 -3.62
C GLU A 117 13.19 9.17 -3.12
N THR A 118 12.07 8.59 -2.70
CA THR A 118 12.00 7.25 -2.10
C THR A 118 11.20 6.25 -2.93
N GLY A 119 10.30 6.72 -3.79
CA GLY A 119 9.39 5.87 -4.56
C GLY A 119 8.22 5.30 -3.74
N TYR A 120 8.07 5.70 -2.46
CA TYR A 120 7.01 5.24 -1.56
C TYR A 120 5.71 6.00 -1.74
N LEU A 121 4.59 5.36 -1.40
CA LEU A 121 3.30 6.04 -1.24
C LEU A 121 3.17 6.57 0.20
N GLN A 122 2.81 7.84 0.36
CA GLN A 122 2.44 8.41 1.65
C GLN A 122 0.91 8.33 1.81
N LEU A 123 0.44 7.53 2.77
CA LEU A 123 -0.99 7.36 3.05
C LEU A 123 -1.35 8.19 4.29
N GLN A 124 -2.17 9.22 4.11
CA GLN A 124 -2.64 10.05 5.22
C GLN A 124 -3.89 9.42 5.83
N VAL A 125 -3.73 8.83 7.01
CA VAL A 125 -4.77 8.09 7.74
C VAL A 125 -5.51 9.02 8.71
N LEU A 126 -6.78 8.71 8.95
CA LEU A 126 -7.71 9.50 9.79
C LEU A 126 -7.72 9.04 11.25
#